data_AF-A0A5M3VRI4-F1
#
_entry.id   AF-A0A5M3VRI4-F1
#
_cell.length_a   1.000
_cell.length_b   1.000
_cell.length_c   1.000
_cell.angle_alpha   90.00
_cell.angle_beta   90.00
_cell.angle_gamma   90.00
#
_symmetry.space_group_name_H-M   'P 1'
#
loop_
_entity.id
_entity.type
_entity.pdbx_description
1 polymer ?
#
loop_
_entity_poly.entity_id
_entity_poly.type
_entity_poly.pdbx_seq_one_letter_code
_entity_poly.pdbx_strand_id
1 'polypeptide(L)'
;MWELTLSRDNLLRALRRVEANKGAPGADGMSTAELRPWLREHWAGVREALDAGTYRPLAVRRVVIPMPGGGERLLGVSSVLDRMIQQAMAQVHAVFRPVLLGVQFWVPSRQVRPSGGAGRAAMR
;
A
#
# COMPACT_ATOMS: atom_id res chain seq x y z
N MET A 1 -2.57 18.29 5.77
CA MET A 1 -2.60 16.85 5.39
C MET A 1 -1.68 16.58 4.20
N TRP A 2 -1.75 17.38 3.14
CA TRP A 2 -0.92 17.26 1.94
C TRP A 2 0.60 17.26 2.21
N GLU A 3 1.09 18.20 3.01
CA GLU A 3 2.51 18.29 3.40
C GLU A 3 3.00 17.04 4.13
N LEU A 4 2.15 16.44 4.98
CA LEU A 4 2.46 15.19 5.67
C LEU A 4 2.57 14.04 4.68
N THR A 5 1.65 13.98 3.71
CA THR A 5 1.63 12.96 2.65
C THR A 5 2.90 12.98 1.83
N LEU A 6 3.33 14.17 1.40
CA LEU A 6 4.51 14.36 0.55
C LEU A 6 5.80 14.62 1.34
N SER A 7 5.78 14.45 2.67
CA SER A 7 7.00 14.53 3.48
C SER A 7 7.97 13.41 3.09
N ARG A 8 9.27 13.74 3.08
CA ARG A 8 10.33 12.81 2.65
C ARG A 8 10.26 11.48 3.40
N ASP A 9 10.08 11.52 4.71
CA ASP A 9 10.03 10.31 5.54
C ASP A 9 8.80 9.45 5.24
N ASN A 10 7.65 10.08 4.98
CA ASN A 10 6.43 9.36 4.61
C ASN A 10 6.58 8.70 3.22
N LEU A 11 7.10 9.45 2.24
CA LEU A 11 7.36 8.92 0.90
C LEU A 11 8.36 7.76 0.93
N LEU A 12 9.41 7.83 1.76
CA LEU A 12 10.35 6.73 1.93
C LEU A 12 9.70 5.49 2.56
N ARG A 13 8.79 5.67 3.53
CA ARG A 13 7.99 4.56 4.09
C ARG A 13 7.07 3.96 3.03
N ALA A 14 6.40 4.79 2.25
CA ALA A 14 5.52 4.36 1.16
C ALA A 14 6.29 3.56 0.09
N LEU A 15 7.44 4.08 -0.35
CA LEU A 15 8.33 3.41 -1.28
C LEU A 15 8.74 2.02 -0.78
N ARG A 16 9.27 1.93 0.46
CA ARG A 16 9.67 0.63 1.05
C ARG A 16 8.52 -0.37 1.10
N ARG A 17 7.30 0.10 1.39
CA ARG A 17 6.11 -0.76 1.44
C ARG A 17 5.75 -1.28 0.04
N VAL A 18 5.78 -0.42 -0.97
CA VAL A 18 5.50 -0.81 -2.37
C VAL A 18 6.56 -1.79 -2.89
N GLU A 19 7.83 -1.57 -2.57
CA GLU A 19 8.93 -2.49 -2.91
C GLU A 19 8.75 -3.86 -2.24
N ALA A 20 8.40 -3.88 -0.95
CA ALA A 20 8.18 -5.12 -0.21
C ALA A 20 6.99 -5.94 -0.74
N ASN A 21 5.96 -5.29 -1.29
CA ASN A 21 4.79 -5.96 -1.85
C ASN A 21 5.09 -6.69 -3.18
N LYS A 22 6.20 -6.37 -3.87
CA LYS A 22 6.63 -7.00 -5.13
C LYS A 22 5.51 -7.12 -6.19
N GLY A 23 4.63 -6.11 -6.23
CA GLY A 23 3.48 -6.10 -7.13
C GLY A 23 3.89 -6.01 -8.59
N ALA A 24 3.08 -6.61 -9.48
CA ALA A 24 3.34 -6.59 -10.92
C ALA A 24 3.40 -5.15 -11.47
N PRO A 25 4.09 -4.92 -12.61
CA PRO A 25 4.12 -3.63 -13.28
C PRO A 25 2.74 -3.11 -13.69
N GLY A 26 2.60 -1.79 -13.77
CA GLY A 26 1.39 -1.13 -14.29
C GLY A 26 1.31 -1.19 -15.82
N ALA A 27 0.51 -0.31 -16.41
CA ALA A 27 0.38 -0.21 -17.87
C ALA A 27 1.66 0.33 -18.54
N ASP A 28 2.47 1.07 -17.80
CA ASP A 28 3.79 1.61 -18.18
C ASP A 28 4.91 0.57 -18.16
N GLY A 29 4.67 -0.63 -17.63
CA GLY A 29 5.67 -1.70 -17.59
C GLY A 29 6.79 -1.51 -16.55
N MET A 30 6.85 -0.36 -15.86
CA MET A 30 7.83 -0.10 -14.81
C MET A 30 7.66 -1.07 -13.63
N SER A 31 8.75 -1.71 -13.21
CA SER A 31 8.81 -2.58 -12.04
C SER A 31 9.13 -1.81 -10.75
N THR A 32 8.97 -2.47 -9.59
CA THR A 32 9.34 -1.87 -8.31
C THR A 32 10.83 -1.58 -8.18
N ALA A 33 11.69 -2.32 -8.87
CA ALA A 33 13.15 -2.13 -8.83
C ALA A 33 13.58 -0.86 -9.60
N GLU A 34 12.83 -0.49 -10.64
CA GLU A 34 13.10 0.67 -11.49
C GLU A 34 12.59 1.99 -10.89
N LEU A 35 11.71 1.93 -9.88
CA LEU A 35 11.09 3.13 -9.32
C LEU A 35 12.11 4.09 -8.68
N ARG A 36 13.10 3.58 -7.93
CA ARG A 36 14.13 4.41 -7.30
C ARG A 36 14.98 5.21 -8.30
N PRO A 37 15.59 4.59 -9.32
CA PRO A 37 16.34 5.34 -10.33
C PRO A 37 15.42 6.33 -11.06
N TRP A 38 14.22 5.90 -11.44
CA TRP A 38 13.26 6.77 -12.12
C TRP A 38 12.89 8.02 -11.30
N LEU A 39 12.66 7.87 -9.99
CA LEU A 39 12.36 8.99 -9.09
C LEU A 39 13.51 10.00 -9.00
N ARG A 40 14.78 9.57 -9.09
CA ARG A 40 15.91 10.52 -9.03
C ARG A 40 15.88 11.53 -10.19
N GLU A 41 15.35 11.12 -11.33
CA GLU A 41 15.29 11.92 -12.55
C GLU A 41 13.96 12.69 -12.66
N HIS A 42 12.84 12.08 -12.27
CA HIS A 42 11.50 12.59 -12.59
C HIS A 42 10.74 13.17 -11.40
N TRP A 43 11.24 13.00 -10.16
CA TRP A 43 10.48 13.39 -8.96
C TRP A 43 10.13 14.88 -8.90
N ALA A 44 11.01 15.76 -9.38
CA ALA A 44 10.76 17.21 -9.37
C ALA A 44 9.48 17.55 -10.15
N GLY A 45 9.34 17.04 -11.38
CA GLY A 45 8.15 17.27 -12.21
C GLY A 45 6.90 16.59 -11.65
N VAL A 46 7.04 15.39 -11.07
CA VAL A 46 5.92 14.72 -10.39
C VAL A 46 5.44 15.55 -9.20
N ARG A 47 6.36 16.07 -8.39
CA ARG A 47 6.05 16.90 -7.22
C ARG A 47 5.35 18.19 -7.62
N GLU A 48 5.84 18.87 -8.65
CA GLU A 48 5.21 20.07 -9.19
C GLU A 48 3.78 19.80 -9.67
N ALA A 49 3.57 18.72 -10.44
CA ALA A 49 2.24 18.34 -10.91
C ALA A 49 1.28 17.96 -9.77
N LEU A 50 1.81 17.32 -8.72
CA LEU A 50 1.05 17.00 -7.51
C LEU A 50 0.64 18.28 -6.78
N ASP A 51 1.58 19.20 -6.53
CA ASP A 51 1.30 20.46 -5.82
C ASP A 51 0.36 21.38 -6.62
N ALA A 52 0.46 21.37 -7.96
CA ALA A 52 -0.44 22.10 -8.86
C ALA A 52 -1.81 21.42 -9.07
N GLY A 53 -2.03 20.20 -8.56
CA GLY A 53 -3.27 19.44 -8.78
C GLY A 53 -3.46 18.94 -10.22
N THR A 54 -2.43 19.03 -11.05
CA THR A 54 -2.45 18.61 -12.46
C THR A 54 -1.99 17.16 -12.66
N TYR A 55 -1.49 16.50 -11.61
CA TYR A 55 -1.13 15.08 -11.64
C TYR A 55 -2.32 14.21 -12.12
N ARG A 56 -2.04 13.32 -13.07
CA ARG A 56 -3.01 12.35 -13.60
C ARG A 56 -2.44 10.94 -13.45
N PRO A 57 -3.05 10.09 -12.61
CA PRO A 57 -2.65 8.70 -12.49
C PRO A 57 -2.74 7.98 -13.83
N LEU A 58 -1.87 6.99 -14.03
CA LEU A 58 -1.89 6.19 -15.25
C LEU A 58 -3.08 5.22 -15.26
N ALA A 59 -3.46 4.81 -16.47
CA ALA A 59 -4.48 3.79 -16.65
C ALA A 59 -4.08 2.48 -15.95
N VAL A 60 -5.07 1.84 -15.32
CA VAL A 60 -4.87 0.57 -14.61
C VAL A 60 -4.76 -0.58 -15.61
N ARG A 61 -3.67 -1.37 -15.53
CA ARG A 61 -3.49 -2.57 -16.33
C ARG A 61 -4.39 -3.69 -15.82
N ARG A 62 -5.13 -4.34 -16.72
CA ARG A 62 -5.95 -5.51 -16.38
C ARG A 62 -5.12 -6.78 -16.47
N VAL A 63 -5.09 -7.55 -15.40
CA VAL A 63 -4.42 -8.85 -15.33
C VAL A 63 -5.45 -9.90 -14.95
N VAL A 64 -5.53 -10.97 -15.73
CA VAL A 64 -6.37 -12.12 -15.44
C VAL A 64 -5.60 -13.08 -14.54
N ILE A 65 -6.21 -13.47 -13.42
CA ILE A 65 -5.63 -14.43 -12.47
C ILE A 65 -6.61 -15.62 -12.34
N PRO A 66 -6.14 -16.87 -12.53
CA PRO A 66 -6.98 -18.04 -12.36
C PRO A 66 -7.35 -18.25 -10.89
N MET A 67 -8.59 -18.66 -10.62
CA MET A 67 -9.03 -19.03 -9.28
C MET A 67 -8.83 -20.53 -9.02
N PRO A 68 -8.55 -20.96 -7.77
CA PRO A 68 -8.30 -22.38 -7.45
C PRO A 68 -9.46 -23.33 -7.78
N GLY A 69 -10.70 -22.84 -7.85
CA GLY A 69 -11.91 -23.61 -8.14
C GLY A 69 -12.41 -23.50 -9.59
N GLY A 70 -11.58 -22.96 -10.49
CA GLY A 70 -12.00 -22.60 -11.85
C GLY A 70 -12.54 -21.17 -11.95
N GLY A 71 -12.58 -20.65 -13.17
CA GLY A 71 -12.93 -19.26 -13.46
C GLY A 71 -11.76 -18.29 -13.31
N GLU A 72 -12.02 -17.04 -13.68
CA GLU A 72 -11.02 -15.98 -13.80
C GLU A 72 -11.38 -14.78 -12.92
N ARG A 73 -10.38 -14.20 -12.26
CA ARG A 73 -10.49 -12.92 -11.58
C ARG A 73 -9.71 -11.86 -12.34
N LEU A 74 -10.39 -10.81 -12.75
CA LEU A 74 -9.76 -9.60 -13.28
C LEU A 74 -9.20 -8.76 -12.12
N LEU A 75 -7.89 -8.54 -12.13
CA LEU A 75 -7.19 -7.64 -11.23
C LEU A 75 -6.81 -6.36 -11.96
N GLY A 76 -7.04 -5.22 -11.32
CA GLY A 76 -6.50 -3.94 -11.76
C GLY A 76 -5.13 -3.68 -11.10
N VAL A 77 -4.10 -3.47 -11.92
CA VAL A 77 -2.75 -3.14 -11.47
C VAL A 77 -2.40 -1.72 -11.90
N SER A 78 -2.33 -0.79 -10.94
CA SER A 78 -1.87 0.59 -11.16
C SER A 78 -0.35 0.67 -11.35
N SER A 79 0.16 1.79 -11.86
CA SER A 79 1.61 2.04 -11.97
C SER A 79 2.29 2.01 -10.59
N VAL A 80 3.60 1.75 -10.56
CA VAL A 80 4.33 1.70 -9.29
C VAL A 80 4.36 3.07 -8.60
N LEU A 81 4.47 4.14 -9.38
CA LEU A 81 4.42 5.51 -8.89
C LEU A 81 3.07 5.82 -8.24
N ASP A 82 1.97 5.47 -8.91
CA ASP A 82 0.62 5.66 -8.38
C ASP A 82 0.42 4.90 -7.07
N ARG A 83 0.90 3.65 -7.00
CA ARG A 83 0.86 2.87 -5.75
C ARG A 83 1.64 3.52 -4.63
N MET A 84 2.80 4.12 -4.92
CA MET A 84 3.59 4.84 -3.93
C MET A 84 2.84 6.07 -3.40
N ILE A 85 2.22 6.85 -4.28
CA ILE A 85 1.44 8.04 -3.90
C ILE A 85 0.20 7.63 -3.09
N GLN A 86 -0.56 6.62 -3.55
CA GLN A 86 -1.70 6.07 -2.83
C GLN A 86 -1.30 5.53 -1.44
N GLN A 87 -0.17 4.83 -1.36
CA GLN A 87 0.35 4.32 -0.10
C GLN A 87 0.75 5.45 0.86
N ALA A 88 1.33 6.54 0.36
CA ALA A 88 1.65 7.72 1.15
C ALA A 88 0.39 8.40 1.70
N MET A 89 -0.67 8.50 0.89
CA MET A 89 -1.97 9.02 1.32
C MET A 89 -2.61 8.10 2.37
N ALA A 90 -2.58 6.78 2.15
CA ALA A 90 -3.13 5.80 3.08
C ALA A 90 -2.45 5.83 4.45
N GLN A 91 -1.13 6.02 4.50
CA GLN A 91 -0.38 6.17 5.75
C GLN A 91 -0.85 7.37 6.57
N VAL A 92 -1.04 8.52 5.93
CA VAL A 92 -1.54 9.73 6.60
C VAL A 92 -2.99 9.54 7.03
N HIS A 93 -3.84 9.00 6.15
CA HIS A 93 -5.23 8.76 6.48
C HIS A 93 -5.41 7.79 7.66
N ALA A 94 -4.58 6.75 7.76
CA ALA A 94 -4.60 5.83 8.89
C ALA A 94 -4.30 6.51 10.23
N VAL A 95 -3.42 7.52 10.25
CA VAL A 95 -3.12 8.31 11.46
C VAL A 95 -4.32 9.17 11.88
N PHE A 96 -5.02 9.76 10.92
CA PHE A 96 -6.17 10.63 11.21
C PHE A 96 -7.49 9.89 11.39
N ARG A 97 -7.59 8.63 10.96
CA ARG A 97 -8.83 7.83 11.05
C ARG A 97 -9.48 7.79 12.45
N PRO A 98 -8.74 7.61 13.57
CA PRO A 98 -9.35 7.61 14.89
C PRO A 98 -9.95 8.97 15.26
N VAL A 99 -9.30 10.06 14.83
CA VAL A 99 -9.75 11.44 15.05
C VAL A 99 -10.99 11.74 14.20
N LEU A 100 -10.99 11.35 12.93
CA LEU A 100 -12.07 11.61 11.98
C LEU A 100 -13.35 10.81 12.26
N LEU A 101 -13.22 9.61 12.82
CA LEU A 101 -14.37 8.74 13.12
C LEU A 101 -14.84 8.86 14.57
N GLY A 102 -14.22 9.70 15.40
CA GLY A 102 -14.58 9.90 16.81
C GLY A 102 -14.49 8.63 17.67
N VAL A 103 -13.77 7.60 17.21
CA VAL A 103 -13.77 6.28 17.86
C VAL A 103 -12.65 6.24 18.90
N GLN A 104 -13.02 6.33 20.19
CA GLN A 104 -12.17 5.87 21.28
C GLN A 104 -11.98 4.37 21.10
N PHE A 105 -10.76 3.92 20.80
CA PHE A 105 -10.48 2.48 20.80
C PHE A 105 -10.76 1.96 22.22
N TRP A 106 -11.81 1.16 22.36
CA TRP A 106 -11.92 0.26 23.50
C TRP A 106 -10.69 -0.67 23.45
N VAL A 107 -9.79 -0.53 24.42
CA VAL A 107 -8.66 -1.45 24.61
C VAL A 107 -9.16 -2.57 25.52
N PRO A 108 -9.43 -3.79 25.01
CA PRO A 108 -9.65 -4.92 25.90
C PRO A 108 -8.39 -5.10 26.74
N SER A 109 -8.55 -5.06 28.06
CA SER A 109 -7.55 -5.49 29.02
C SER A 109 -6.99 -6.83 28.56
N ARG A 110 -5.65 -6.90 28.34
CA ARG A 110 -4.96 -8.13 27.95
C ARG A 110 -5.41 -9.29 28.84
N GLN A 111 -6.18 -10.23 28.29
CA GLN A 111 -6.16 -11.58 28.84
C GLN A 111 -4.79 -12.17 28.51
N VAL A 112 -3.95 -12.27 29.53
CA VAL A 112 -2.73 -13.06 29.50
C VAL A 112 -3.13 -14.49 29.14
N ARG A 113 -2.77 -14.95 27.94
CA ARG A 113 -2.84 -16.38 27.62
C ARG A 113 -1.72 -17.08 28.38
N PRO A 114 -2.01 -18.05 29.27
CA PRO A 114 -0.96 -18.89 29.81
C PRO A 114 -0.39 -19.77 28.70
N SER A 115 0.94 -19.81 28.65
CA SER A 115 1.73 -20.64 27.76
C SER A 115 1.70 -22.11 28.19
N GLY A 116 1.47 -23.02 27.24
CA GLY A 116 2.00 -24.38 27.29
C GLY A 116 0.97 -25.50 27.19
N GLY A 117 1.18 -26.40 26.22
CA GLY A 117 0.63 -27.76 26.25
C GLY A 117 -0.13 -28.20 25.01
N ALA A 118 0.58 -28.50 23.93
CA ALA A 118 0.04 -29.26 22.81
C ALA A 118 0.02 -30.77 23.13
N GLY A 119 -1.12 -31.42 22.85
CA GLY A 119 -1.16 -32.74 22.20
C GLY A 119 -1.13 -34.00 23.06
N ARG A 120 -2.28 -34.68 23.16
CA ARG A 120 -2.38 -36.13 22.87
C ARG A 120 -3.83 -36.54 22.54
N ALA A 121 -3.95 -37.22 21.39
CA ALA A 121 -5.09 -38.02 20.91
C ALA A 121 -5.37 -39.22 21.85
N ALA A 122 -6.44 -40.02 21.78
CA ALA A 122 -7.46 -40.34 20.78
C ALA A 122 -8.75 -40.76 21.55
N MET A 123 -9.95 -40.40 21.10
CA MET A 123 -10.88 -41.19 20.25
C MET A 123 -11.14 -42.63 20.76
N ARG A 124 -12.43 -42.86 21.02
CA ARG A 124 -13.08 -44.13 21.40
C ARG A 124 -13.06 -45.14 20.27
#